data_AF-A0A443STQ6-F1
#
_entry.id   AF-A0A443STQ6-F1
#
_cell.length_a   1.000
_cell.length_b   1.000
_cell.length_c   1.000
_cell.angle_alpha   90.00
_cell.angle_beta   90.00
_cell.angle_gamma   90.00
#
_symmetry.space_group_name_H-M   'P 1'
#
loop_
_entity.id
_entity.type
_entity.pdbx_description
1 polymer ?
#
loop_
_entity_poly.entity_id
_entity_poly.type
_entity_poly.pdbx_seq_one_letter_code
_entity_poly.pdbx_strand_id
1 'polypeptide(L)'
;MLNKKLTLIEIFSHLTEDIKEQLHVEIDPSKMTEEESQFYYFNLHDYDQNNKLDGLEVLLALQHDVPNQASASTTSTTPAPREVDDIMNNYDLNDDGYIEYDEFLYGRKKEMEKYGTHN
;
A
#
# COMPACT_ATOMS: atom_id res chain seq x y z
N MET A 1 8.83 13.72 20.95
CA MET A 1 7.54 13.00 21.09
C MET A 1 7.54 11.91 20.03
N LEU A 2 7.14 10.69 20.41
CA LEU A 2 7.31 9.47 19.61
C LEU A 2 6.56 9.57 18.27
N ASN A 3 7.30 9.77 17.18
CA ASN A 3 6.81 9.44 15.84
C ASN A 3 6.84 7.91 15.73
N LYS A 4 5.78 7.26 16.21
CA LYS A 4 5.63 5.81 16.13
C LYS A 4 5.36 5.48 14.65
N LYS A 5 6.45 5.27 13.89
CA LYS A 5 6.43 4.63 12.58
C LYS A 5 5.57 3.37 12.74
N LEU A 6 4.45 3.28 12.02
CA LEU A 6 3.59 2.10 12.05
C LEU A 6 4.49 0.88 11.84
N THR A 7 4.35 -0.10 12.71
CA THR A 7 5.15 -1.32 12.59
C THR A 7 4.60 -2.13 11.43
N LEU A 8 5.47 -2.79 10.67
CA LEU A 8 5.06 -3.66 9.54
C LEU A 8 3.94 -4.63 9.94
N ILE A 9 3.94 -5.09 11.19
CA ILE A 9 2.94 -5.99 11.78
C ILE A 9 1.53 -5.36 11.81
N GLU A 10 1.42 -4.06 12.14
CA GLU A 10 0.14 -3.35 12.17
C GLU A 10 -0.43 -3.20 10.75
N ILE A 11 0.42 -2.93 9.75
CA ILE A 11 0.05 -2.83 8.33
C ILE A 11 -0.44 -4.19 7.79
N PHE A 12 0.31 -5.27 8.07
CA PHE A 12 -0.09 -6.62 7.63
C PHE A 12 -1.37 -7.12 8.29
N SER A 13 -1.64 -6.73 9.55
CA SER A 13 -2.88 -7.10 10.23
C SER A 13 -4.11 -6.47 9.58
N HIS A 14 -4.02 -5.18 9.21
CA HIS A 14 -5.10 -4.51 8.48
C HIS A 14 -5.34 -5.19 7.13
N LEU A 15 -4.28 -5.38 6.34
CA LEU A 15 -4.37 -6.06 5.05
C LEU A 15 -5.09 -7.42 5.11
N THR A 16 -4.84 -8.25 6.13
CA THR A 16 -5.54 -9.54 6.26
C THR A 16 -7.03 -9.43 6.59
N GLU A 17 -7.44 -8.39 7.32
CA GLU A 17 -8.85 -8.13 7.60
C GLU A 17 -9.57 -7.70 6.32
N ASP A 18 -8.96 -6.82 5.52
CA ASP A 18 -9.55 -6.36 4.27
C ASP A 18 -9.63 -7.44 3.19
N ILE A 19 -8.62 -8.32 3.11
CA ILE A 19 -8.69 -9.50 2.23
C ILE A 19 -9.88 -10.39 2.61
N LYS A 20 -10.12 -10.56 3.91
CA LYS A 20 -11.26 -11.36 4.37
C LYS A 20 -12.59 -10.68 4.03
N GLU A 21 -12.71 -9.37 4.21
CA GLU A 21 -13.95 -8.64 3.98
C GLU A 21 -14.27 -8.43 2.50
N GLN A 22 -13.26 -8.09 1.68
CA GLN A 22 -13.47 -7.75 0.28
C GLN A 22 -13.35 -8.99 -0.63
N LEU A 23 -12.33 -9.83 -0.41
CA LEU A 23 -12.06 -10.99 -1.26
C LEU A 23 -12.70 -12.29 -0.73
N HIS A 24 -13.26 -12.28 0.49
CA HIS A 24 -13.87 -13.44 1.14
C HIS A 24 -12.90 -14.63 1.30
N VAL A 25 -11.60 -14.34 1.40
CA VAL A 25 -10.53 -15.33 1.61
C VAL A 25 -10.01 -15.21 3.04
N GLU A 26 -10.03 -16.31 3.80
CA GLU A 26 -9.36 -16.34 5.11
C GLU A 26 -7.87 -16.66 4.92
N ILE A 27 -7.02 -15.67 5.19
CA ILE A 27 -5.57 -15.81 5.12
C ILE A 27 -4.98 -15.72 6.52
N ASP A 28 -4.06 -16.63 6.81
CA ASP A 28 -3.24 -16.59 8.02
C ASP A 28 -2.02 -15.70 7.75
N PRO A 29 -1.92 -14.49 8.37
CA PRO A 29 -0.80 -13.59 8.14
C PRO A 29 0.56 -14.22 8.46
N SER A 30 0.61 -15.26 9.30
CA SER A 30 1.85 -15.97 9.63
C SER A 30 2.31 -16.95 8.55
N LYS A 31 1.48 -17.20 7.53
CA LYS A 31 1.73 -18.15 6.44
C LYS A 31 1.82 -17.50 5.07
N MET A 32 1.58 -16.20 4.99
CA MET A 32 1.59 -15.46 3.73
C MET A 32 3.04 -15.18 3.31
N THR A 33 3.40 -15.54 2.08
CA THR A 33 4.71 -15.14 1.53
C THR A 33 4.71 -13.64 1.23
N GLU A 34 5.90 -13.09 1.06
CA GLU A 34 6.05 -11.68 0.67
C GLU A 34 5.39 -11.42 -0.70
N GLU A 35 5.53 -12.34 -1.65
CA GLU A 35 4.89 -12.27 -2.96
C GLU A 35 3.36 -12.35 -2.87
N GLU A 36 2.83 -13.25 -2.04
CA GLU A 36 1.38 -13.33 -1.81
C GLU A 36 0.86 -12.02 -1.20
N SER A 37 1.57 -11.46 -0.23
CA SER A 37 1.18 -10.19 0.40
C SER A 37 1.14 -9.03 -0.60
N GLN A 38 2.11 -8.98 -1.50
CA GLN A 38 2.20 -7.99 -2.57
C GLN A 38 1.07 -8.15 -3.59
N PHE A 39 0.77 -9.40 -3.96
CA PHE A 39 -0.34 -9.72 -4.85
C PHE A 39 -1.68 -9.28 -4.25
N TYR A 40 -1.96 -9.63 -2.99
CA TYR A 40 -3.21 -9.24 -2.36
C TYR A 40 -3.32 -7.73 -2.17
N TYR A 41 -2.24 -7.06 -1.77
CA TYR A 41 -2.22 -5.60 -1.66
C TYR A 41 -2.59 -4.92 -2.98
N PHE A 42 -2.00 -5.38 -4.08
CA PHE A 42 -2.29 -4.85 -5.41
C PHE A 42 -3.75 -5.05 -5.80
N ASN A 43 -4.25 -6.29 -5.71
CA ASN A 43 -5.63 -6.61 -6.11
C ASN A 43 -6.70 -5.98 -5.22
N LEU A 44 -6.40 -5.75 -3.92
CA LEU A 44 -7.34 -5.14 -2.99
C LEU A 44 -7.63 -3.68 -3.35
N HIS A 45 -6.66 -3.00 -3.97
CA HIS A 45 -6.75 -1.57 -4.30
C HIS A 45 -7.04 -1.30 -5.79
N ASP A 46 -7.05 -2.33 -6.64
CA ASP A 46 -7.54 -2.30 -8.02
C ASP A 46 -9.08 -2.39 -8.01
N TYR A 47 -9.74 -1.24 -7.86
CA TYR A 47 -11.19 -1.16 -7.63
C TYR A 47 -11.98 -1.38 -8.91
N ASP A 48 -11.41 -1.03 -10.08
CA ASP A 48 -12.06 -1.21 -11.37
C ASP A 48 -11.68 -2.53 -12.08
N GLN A 49 -10.78 -3.31 -11.49
CA GLN A 49 -10.33 -4.63 -11.92
C GLN A 49 -9.63 -4.62 -13.28
N ASN A 50 -8.89 -3.56 -13.57
CA ASN A 50 -8.14 -3.42 -14.82
C ASN A 50 -6.71 -4.00 -14.75
N ASN A 51 -6.29 -4.53 -13.60
CA ASN A 51 -4.95 -5.03 -13.26
C ASN A 51 -3.87 -3.95 -13.24
N LYS A 52 -4.25 -2.71 -12.92
CA LYS A 52 -3.38 -1.55 -12.79
C LYS A 52 -3.86 -0.72 -11.60
N LEU A 53 -2.98 0.14 -11.08
CA LEU A 53 -3.35 1.12 -10.06
C LEU A 53 -3.20 2.53 -10.63
N ASP A 54 -4.28 3.30 -10.62
CA ASP A 54 -4.21 4.73 -10.92
C ASP A 54 -3.92 5.58 -9.67
N GLY A 55 -3.69 6.88 -9.86
CA GLY A 55 -3.38 7.79 -8.75
C GLY A 55 -4.50 7.93 -7.70
N LEU A 56 -5.77 7.72 -8.07
CA LEU A 56 -6.90 7.73 -7.12
C LEU A 56 -6.93 6.43 -6.31
N GLU A 57 -6.65 5.30 -6.94
CA GLU A 57 -6.53 4.01 -6.28
C GLU A 57 -5.36 4.00 -5.30
N VAL A 58 -4.21 4.56 -5.68
CA VAL A 58 -3.06 4.80 -4.80
C VAL A 58 -3.44 5.75 -3.65
N LEU A 59 -4.18 6.83 -3.92
CA LEU A 59 -4.65 7.74 -2.88
C LEU A 59 -5.55 7.03 -1.85
N LEU A 60 -6.46 6.18 -2.32
CA LEU A 60 -7.35 5.41 -1.46
C LEU A 60 -6.57 4.37 -0.65
N ALA A 61 -5.60 3.69 -1.26
CA ALA A 61 -4.69 2.77 -0.57
C ALA A 61 -3.93 3.45 0.57
N LEU A 62 -3.38 4.65 0.30
CA LEU A 62 -2.70 5.42 1.33
C LEU A 62 -3.63 5.84 2.48
N GLN A 63 -4.88 6.21 2.19
CA GLN A 63 -5.88 6.56 3.21
C GLN A 63 -6.29 5.37 4.06
N HIS A 64 -6.36 4.19 3.43
CA HIS A 64 -6.73 2.93 4.05
C HIS A 64 -5.66 2.49 5.08
N ASP A 65 -4.39 2.65 4.75
CA ASP A 65 -3.26 2.34 5.63
C ASP A 65 -3.07 3.36 6.78
N VAL A 66 -3.76 4.51 6.77
CA VAL A 66 -3.69 5.48 7.88
C VAL A 66 -4.66 5.07 9.00
N PRO A 67 -4.19 4.77 10.22
CA PRO A 67 -5.07 4.43 11.32
C PRO A 67 -5.95 5.63 11.66
N ASN A 68 -7.26 5.39 11.62
CA ASN A 68 -8.32 6.35 11.92
C ASN A 68 -8.11 6.96 13.33
N GLN A 69 -7.41 8.10 13.42
CA GLN A 69 -7.38 8.89 14.65
C GLN A 69 -8.72 9.60 14.81
N ALA A 70 -9.69 8.86 15.34
CA ALA A 70 -10.89 9.43 15.94
C ALA A 70 -10.51 10.19 17.22
N SER A 71 -9.81 11.32 17.08
CA SER A 71 -9.61 12.31 18.14
C SER A 71 -9.28 13.66 17.51
N ALA A 72 -10.35 14.43 17.28
CA ALA A 72 -10.40 15.89 17.24
C ALA A 72 -9.06 16.64 17.37
N SER A 73 -8.32 16.74 16.28
CA SER A 73 -7.40 17.84 16.01
C SER A 73 -7.27 17.97 14.49
N THR A 74 -7.70 19.12 13.99
CA THR A 74 -7.79 19.45 12.57
C THR A 74 -6.40 19.65 11.96
N THR A 75 -5.67 18.55 11.77
CA THR A 75 -4.56 18.47 10.81
C THR A 75 -4.90 17.32 9.89
N SER A 76 -5.34 17.66 8.69
CA SER A 76 -5.72 16.78 7.59
C SER A 76 -4.74 15.61 7.40
N THR A 77 -5.09 14.44 7.95
CA THR A 77 -4.43 13.15 7.73
C THR A 77 -4.88 12.50 6.41
N THR A 78 -5.35 13.30 5.46
CA THR A 78 -5.51 12.87 4.07
C THR A 78 -4.10 12.85 3.46
N PRO A 79 -3.67 11.73 2.83
CA PRO A 79 -2.44 11.72 2.06
C PRO A 79 -2.43 12.94 1.14
N ALA A 80 -1.37 13.73 1.24
CA ALA A 80 -1.27 14.91 0.41
C ALA A 80 -1.19 14.46 -1.05
N PRO A 81 -1.80 15.19 -2.01
CA PRO A 81 -1.60 14.91 -3.44
C PRO A 81 -0.13 14.72 -3.84
N ARG A 82 0.79 15.37 -3.12
CA ARG A 82 2.25 15.20 -3.29
C ARG A 82 2.76 13.78 -3.00
N GLU A 83 2.18 13.09 -2.02
CA GLU A 83 2.59 11.71 -1.69
C GLU A 83 2.17 10.75 -2.81
N VAL A 84 0.99 10.98 -3.38
CA VAL A 84 0.54 10.26 -4.58
C VAL A 84 1.47 10.55 -5.75
N ASP A 85 1.77 11.82 -6.03
CA ASP A 85 2.72 12.20 -7.09
C ASP A 85 4.08 11.52 -6.87
N ASP A 86 4.60 11.50 -5.65
CA ASP A 86 5.88 10.86 -5.32
C ASP A 86 5.85 9.34 -5.58
N ILE A 87 4.74 8.65 -5.26
CA ILE A 87 4.59 7.22 -5.56
C ILE A 87 4.49 6.99 -7.05
N MET A 88 3.60 7.69 -7.75
CA MET A 88 3.43 7.56 -9.20
C MET A 88 4.77 7.77 -9.92
N ASN A 89 5.51 8.84 -9.60
CA ASN A 89 6.82 9.11 -10.20
C ASN A 89 7.88 8.01 -9.94
N ASN A 90 7.73 7.20 -8.89
CA ASN A 90 8.68 6.14 -8.54
C ASN A 90 8.29 4.78 -9.14
N TYR A 91 7.01 4.58 -9.40
CA TYR A 91 6.42 3.29 -9.76
C TYR A 91 5.90 3.25 -11.19
N ASP A 92 5.25 4.30 -11.69
CA ASP A 92 4.86 4.43 -13.10
C ASP A 92 6.11 4.71 -13.94
N LEU A 93 6.69 3.65 -14.53
CA LEU A 93 7.98 3.74 -15.23
C LEU A 93 7.81 4.20 -16.68
N ASN A 94 6.61 4.03 -17.23
CA ASN A 94 6.29 4.33 -18.61
C ASN A 94 5.53 5.66 -18.78
N ASP A 95 5.14 6.31 -17.67
CA ASP A 95 4.41 7.59 -17.58
C ASP A 95 3.04 7.54 -18.29
N ASP A 96 2.34 6.40 -18.20
CA ASP A 96 1.00 6.20 -18.76
C ASP A 96 -0.14 6.55 -17.79
N GLY A 97 0.21 6.92 -16.55
CA GLY A 97 -0.74 7.28 -15.50
C GLY A 97 -1.21 6.08 -14.67
N TYR A 98 -0.64 4.91 -14.90
CA TYR A 98 -0.95 3.68 -14.18
C TYR A 98 0.30 2.99 -13.66
N ILE A 99 0.14 2.19 -12.61
CA ILE A 99 1.16 1.27 -12.13
C ILE A 99 0.70 -0.14 -12.48
N GLU A 100 1.36 -0.78 -13.44
CA GLU A 100 1.16 -2.19 -13.72
C GLU A 100 1.81 -3.08 -12.65
N TYR A 101 1.37 -4.33 -12.54
CA TYR A 101 1.88 -5.24 -11.51
C TYR A 101 3.41 -5.45 -11.60
N ASP A 102 3.98 -5.54 -12.80
CA ASP A 102 5.42 -5.69 -12.99
C ASP A 102 6.20 -4.43 -12.53
N GLU A 103 5.61 -3.25 -12.74
CA GLU A 103 6.17 -1.97 -12.29
C GLU A 103 6.09 -1.84 -10.76
N PHE A 104 4.98 -2.27 -10.17
CA PHE A 104 4.81 -2.40 -8.73
C PHE A 104 5.90 -3.28 -8.10
N LEU A 105 6.09 -4.50 -8.61
CA LEU A 105 7.13 -5.41 -8.12
C LEU A 105 8.53 -4.82 -8.25
N TYR A 106 8.82 -4.17 -9.37
CA TYR A 106 10.10 -3.50 -9.59
C TYR A 106 10.34 -2.39 -8.56
N GLY A 107 9.36 -1.52 -8.32
CA GLY A 107 9.44 -0.45 -7.33
C GLY A 107 9.63 -1.00 -5.91
N ARG A 108 8.87 -2.04 -5.53
CA ARG A 108 9.01 -2.71 -4.22
C ARG A 108 10.40 -3.29 -4.01
N LYS A 109 10.93 -3.99 -5.01
CA LYS A 109 12.29 -4.53 -4.96
C LYS A 109 13.33 -3.42 -4.77
N LYS A 110 13.21 -2.32 -5.52
CA LYS A 110 14.10 -1.16 -5.41
C LYS A 110 14.03 -0.50 -4.02
N GLU A 111 12.84 -0.41 -3.42
CA GLU A 111 12.68 0.07 -2.04
C GLU A 111 13.35 -0.86 -1.03
N MET A 112 13.17 -2.17 -1.17
CA MET A 112 13.81 -3.16 -0.31
C MET A 112 15.32 -3.10 -0.40
N GLU A 113 15.89 -2.92 -1.59
CA GLU A 113 17.33 -2.75 -1.78
C GLU A 113 17.83 -1.42 -1.16
N LYS A 114 17.04 -0.35 -1.28
CA LYS A 114 17.38 0.99 -0.76
C LYS A 114 17.32 1.09 0.77
N TYR A 115 16.36 0.40 1.40
CA TYR A 115 16.14 0.44 2.84
C TYR A 115 16.61 -0.83 3.57
N GLY A 116 16.99 -1.87 2.83
CA GLY A 116 17.49 -3.15 3.32
C GLY A 116 19.01 -3.20 3.45
N THR A 117 19.58 -2.36 4.32
CA THR A 117 20.85 -2.68 4.99
C THR A 117 20.84 -2.18 6.45
N HIS A 118 20.48 -3.06 7.39
CA HIS A 118 21.34 -3.55 8.48
C HIS A 118 20.53 -4.37 9.52
N ASN A 119 20.88 -5.67 9.59
CA ASN A 119 20.61 -6.71 10.59
C ASN A 119 19.17 -7.17 10.84
#